data_AF-A0A1A8D9C5-F1
#
_entry.id   AF-A0A1A8D9C5-F1
#
_cell.length_a   1.000
_cell.length_b   1.000
_cell.length_c   1.000
_cell.angle_alpha   90.00
_cell.angle_beta   90.00
_cell.angle_gamma   90.00
#
_symmetry.space_group_name_H-M   'P 1'
#
loop_
_entity.id
_entity.type
_entity.pdbx_description
1 polymer ?
#
loop_
_entity_poly.entity_id
_entity_poly.type
_entity_poly.pdbx_seq_one_letter_code
_entity_poly.pdbx_strand_id
1 'polypeptide(L)'
;MVRHYPLFLVLVFVNEVFCLQSSCRGEQDSLPVEGAGGCGCGKLKRAADESGTATKYPADKYSAEANARTSGASEDGNKVQSQMVLIPGGEFLMGTDNPGIPADGEGPQRSVHVDPFYMDVQEVTNQQFQSFVGATGYVTEAEKFRDSFVFEGILSDSVKNQITQAVAAAPWWLPVKGANWKHPEGPDSSITDRLNHPVVHVSWSDAVAFCSWANKRLPTEAEWECACRAGLKDRLYPWGNKLNPKGKHYANLWQGEFPTHNSGEDGYVQTSPVESFPANGFGLYDIVGNVWEWTSDWWTVHHMTDHQHNPTGPPSGKDKVKKGGSYMCHKSYCYRYRCAARSQNTPDSSASNLGFRCVSREKR
;
A
#
# COMPACT_ATOMS: atom_id res chain seq x y z
N MET A 1 30.16 -61.49 -71.28
CA MET A 1 29.61 -62.55 -70.41
C MET A 1 30.23 -62.39 -69.03
N VAL A 2 29.44 -62.39 -67.94
CA VAL A 2 29.88 -62.63 -66.53
C VAL A 2 30.86 -61.59 -65.94
N ARG A 3 30.93 -61.17 -64.66
CA ARG A 3 30.07 -60.95 -63.45
C ARG A 3 30.94 -60.01 -62.55
N HIS A 4 30.49 -59.14 -61.64
CA HIS A 4 29.17 -58.64 -61.20
C HIS A 4 29.37 -57.20 -60.61
N TYR A 5 28.32 -56.61 -60.02
CA TYR A 5 28.36 -55.37 -59.22
C TYR A 5 28.86 -55.65 -57.76
N PRO A 6 29.27 -54.65 -56.93
CA PRO A 6 28.74 -53.28 -56.87
C PRO A 6 29.72 -52.09 -56.82
N LEU A 7 29.15 -50.92 -57.08
CA LEU A 7 29.75 -49.60 -56.81
C LEU A 7 29.90 -49.38 -55.30
N PHE A 8 31.07 -48.94 -54.87
CA PHE A 8 31.25 -48.18 -53.63
C PHE A 8 32.00 -46.88 -53.97
N LEU A 9 31.37 -45.74 -53.71
CA LEU A 9 31.96 -44.43 -54.02
C LEU A 9 32.95 -44.05 -52.90
N VAL A 10 34.24 -44.20 -53.17
CA VAL A 10 35.30 -43.75 -52.24
C VAL A 10 35.58 -42.27 -52.50
N LEU A 11 35.20 -41.42 -51.54
CA LEU A 11 35.53 -40.01 -51.54
C LEU A 11 36.57 -39.76 -50.44
N VAL A 12 37.81 -39.52 -50.86
CA VAL A 12 38.93 -39.24 -49.97
C VAL A 12 38.84 -37.78 -49.50
N PHE A 13 38.76 -37.57 -48.19
CA PHE A 13 39.25 -36.34 -47.57
C PHE A 13 40.17 -36.68 -46.39
N VAL A 14 41.16 -35.82 -46.21
CA VAL A 14 42.38 -36.10 -45.42
C VAL A 14 42.12 -35.96 -43.93
N ASN A 15 42.74 -36.84 -43.13
CA ASN A 15 42.77 -36.75 -41.67
C ASN A 15 43.43 -35.45 -41.19
N GLU A 16 42.78 -34.76 -40.26
CA GLU A 16 43.47 -34.23 -39.07
C GLU A 16 42.67 -34.57 -37.80
N VAL A 17 43.36 -34.51 -36.66
CA VAL A 17 43.06 -35.34 -35.48
C VAL A 17 41.91 -34.80 -34.64
N PHE A 18 40.90 -35.65 -34.39
CA PHE A 18 39.96 -35.47 -33.29
C PHE A 18 40.62 -35.82 -31.96
N CYS A 19 40.65 -34.87 -31.01
CA CYS A 19 40.71 -35.17 -29.59
C CYS A 19 39.67 -34.31 -28.86
N LEU A 20 38.97 -34.88 -27.89
CA LEU A 20 37.75 -34.28 -27.33
C LEU A 20 38.06 -33.05 -26.47
N GLN A 21 37.33 -31.97 -26.71
CA GLN A 21 36.75 -31.18 -25.62
C GLN A 21 35.43 -30.55 -26.08
N SER A 22 34.38 -30.71 -25.26
CA SER A 22 33.01 -30.34 -25.61
C SER A 22 32.85 -28.83 -25.66
N SER A 23 32.19 -28.33 -26.71
CA SER A 23 31.84 -26.93 -26.86
C SER A 23 30.40 -26.81 -27.35
N CYS A 24 29.52 -26.31 -26.47
CA CYS A 24 28.29 -25.65 -26.87
C CYS A 24 28.31 -24.24 -26.29
N ARG A 25 28.33 -23.24 -27.18
CA ARG A 25 28.18 -21.83 -26.82
C ARG A 25 26.72 -21.54 -26.45
N GLY A 26 26.55 -20.79 -25.37
CA GLY A 26 25.86 -19.50 -25.47
C GLY A 26 24.34 -19.50 -25.52
N GLU A 27 23.72 -19.73 -24.36
CA GLU A 27 22.65 -18.85 -23.87
C GLU A 27 23.08 -18.35 -22.49
N GLN A 28 23.18 -17.02 -22.31
CA GLN A 28 23.42 -16.42 -21.00
C GLN A 28 22.07 -16.25 -20.32
N ASP A 29 21.67 -17.26 -19.53
CA ASP A 29 20.63 -17.10 -18.52
C ASP A 29 21.05 -15.97 -17.55
N SER A 30 20.46 -14.79 -17.70
CA SER A 30 20.58 -13.74 -16.71
C SER A 30 19.75 -14.14 -15.50
N LEU A 31 20.43 -14.61 -14.45
CA LEU A 31 19.90 -14.87 -13.13
C LEU A 31 18.92 -13.75 -12.69
N PRO A 32 17.77 -14.07 -12.09
CA PRO A 32 16.81 -13.07 -11.67
C PRO A 32 17.44 -12.18 -10.59
N VAL A 33 17.43 -10.86 -10.83
CA VAL A 33 17.93 -9.88 -9.86
C VAL A 33 17.06 -9.91 -8.61
N GLU A 34 17.66 -10.33 -7.49
CA GLU A 34 17.02 -10.24 -6.18
C GLU A 34 16.72 -8.78 -5.82
N GLY A 35 15.50 -8.54 -5.34
CA GLY A 35 15.12 -7.24 -4.77
C GLY A 35 13.84 -6.69 -5.36
N ALA A 36 12.70 -7.12 -4.81
CA ALA A 36 11.41 -6.52 -5.11
C ALA A 36 11.45 -4.99 -4.93
N GLY A 37 11.22 -4.26 -6.01
CA GLY A 37 11.03 -2.81 -5.99
C GLY A 37 9.71 -2.47 -5.31
N GLY A 38 9.74 -2.25 -4.00
CA GLY A 38 8.64 -1.62 -3.29
C GLY A 38 8.32 -0.24 -3.89
N CYS A 39 7.10 0.26 -3.67
CA CYS A 39 6.56 1.48 -4.32
C CYS A 39 7.25 2.82 -3.91
N GLY A 40 8.47 2.75 -3.39
CA GLY A 40 9.45 3.84 -3.48
C GLY A 40 9.79 4.58 -2.19
N CYS A 41 9.04 4.47 -1.10
CA CYS A 41 9.21 5.38 0.05
C CYS A 41 10.08 4.83 1.21
N GLY A 42 10.72 3.66 1.07
CA GLY A 42 11.30 2.92 2.21
C GLY A 42 12.82 2.73 2.26
N LYS A 43 13.63 3.38 1.39
CA LYS A 43 15.06 3.03 1.21
C LYS A 43 16.09 4.12 1.54
N LEU A 44 15.71 5.23 2.18
CA LEU A 44 16.69 6.14 2.80
C LEU A 44 16.80 5.83 4.30
N LYS A 45 18.02 5.53 4.77
CA LYS A 45 18.30 5.52 6.21
C LYS A 45 18.22 6.97 6.72
N ARG A 46 17.09 7.36 7.30
CA ARG A 46 16.97 8.63 8.02
C ARG A 46 17.99 8.65 9.16
N ALA A 47 18.86 9.65 9.18
CA ALA A 47 19.81 9.83 10.26
C ALA A 47 19.08 10.37 11.49
N ALA A 48 19.07 9.61 12.58
CA ALA A 48 18.72 10.15 13.89
C ALA A 48 19.88 11.03 14.38
N ASP A 49 19.57 12.25 14.84
CA ASP A 49 20.56 13.16 15.40
C ASP A 49 21.07 12.57 16.73
N GLU A 50 22.36 12.22 16.80
CA GLU A 50 22.94 11.55 17.96
C GLU A 50 23.15 12.53 19.14
N SER A 51 22.11 12.68 19.96
CA SER A 51 22.26 13.07 21.37
C SER A 51 21.62 11.99 22.25
N GLY A 52 22.48 11.27 22.98
CA GLY A 52 22.13 9.94 23.47
C GLY A 52 21.28 9.89 24.74
N THR A 53 20.41 8.89 24.82
CA THR A 53 20.42 7.94 25.95
C THR A 53 19.67 6.67 25.55
N ALA A 54 20.31 5.51 25.70
CA ALA A 54 19.74 4.22 25.30
C ALA A 54 18.66 3.76 26.31
N THR A 55 17.41 4.17 26.10
CA THR A 55 16.26 3.66 26.84
C THR A 55 15.91 2.25 26.36
N LYS A 56 16.26 1.25 27.18
CA LYS A 56 15.75 -0.13 27.00
C LYS A 56 14.23 -0.12 27.00
N TYR A 57 13.62 -0.60 25.92
CA TYR A 57 12.19 -0.91 25.88
C TYR A 57 11.87 -2.01 26.90
N PRO A 58 11.02 -1.77 27.92
CA PRO A 58 10.47 -2.84 28.75
C PRO A 58 9.32 -3.48 27.97
N ALA A 59 9.44 -4.76 27.64
CA ALA A 59 8.39 -5.51 26.94
C ALA A 59 7.13 -5.77 27.81
N ASP A 60 7.24 -5.54 29.12
CA ASP A 60 6.22 -5.90 30.11
C ASP A 60 5.46 -4.68 30.63
N LYS A 61 4.50 -4.16 29.85
CA LYS A 61 3.51 -3.19 30.38
C LYS A 61 2.12 -3.16 29.72
N TYR A 62 1.77 -4.18 28.96
CA TYR A 62 0.42 -4.35 28.40
C TYR A 62 -0.34 -5.48 29.14
N SER A 63 -0.69 -5.24 30.42
CA SER A 63 -1.66 -6.11 31.12
C SER A 63 -3.10 -5.67 30.82
N ALA A 64 -4.05 -6.59 30.92
CA ALA A 64 -5.44 -6.39 30.52
C ALA A 64 -6.25 -5.42 31.40
N GLU A 65 -5.63 -4.87 32.46
CA GLU A 65 -6.30 -4.09 33.52
C GLU A 65 -6.45 -2.60 33.17
N ALA A 66 -5.82 -2.12 32.09
CA ALA A 66 -5.96 -0.73 31.62
C ALA A 66 -7.35 -0.38 31.06
N ASN A 67 -8.27 -1.35 30.92
CA ASN A 67 -9.64 -1.17 30.43
C ASN A 67 -10.68 -0.88 31.55
N ALA A 68 -10.24 -0.62 32.78
CA ALA A 68 -11.13 -0.23 33.88
C ALA A 68 -11.63 1.22 33.74
N ARG A 69 -12.85 1.36 33.20
CA ARG A 69 -13.68 2.58 33.03
C ARG A 69 -13.31 3.79 33.90
N THR A 70 -13.07 4.93 33.25
CA THR A 70 -13.28 6.26 33.83
C THR A 70 -14.49 6.92 33.16
N SER A 71 -15.61 7.00 33.88
CA SER A 71 -16.82 7.70 33.42
C SER A 71 -16.83 9.15 33.92
N GLY A 72 -16.87 10.13 33.03
CA GLY A 72 -17.04 11.53 33.40
C GLY A 72 -17.04 12.49 32.21
N ALA A 73 -17.96 13.47 32.23
CA ALA A 73 -18.11 14.59 31.30
C ALA A 73 -18.42 14.25 29.82
N SER A 74 -19.71 14.15 29.52
CA SER A 74 -20.26 14.48 28.20
C SER A 74 -20.54 15.98 28.12
N GLU A 75 -19.90 16.69 27.19
CA GLU A 75 -20.42 17.96 26.67
C GLU A 75 -20.47 17.92 25.15
N ASP A 76 -21.49 18.58 24.58
CA ASP A 76 -21.98 18.32 23.24
C ASP A 76 -21.23 19.17 22.20
N GLY A 77 -20.12 18.61 21.69
CA GLY A 77 -19.36 19.16 20.57
C GLY A 77 -19.55 18.29 19.34
N ASN A 78 -20.34 18.80 18.37
CA ASN A 78 -20.74 18.14 17.11
C ASN A 78 -19.65 17.21 16.54
N LYS A 79 -19.75 15.91 16.83
CA LYS A 79 -18.64 14.98 16.65
C LYS A 79 -18.37 14.74 15.16
N VAL A 80 -17.21 15.19 14.69
CA VAL A 80 -16.65 14.86 13.37
C VAL A 80 -16.13 13.41 13.37
N GLN A 81 -16.97 12.45 13.76
CA GLN A 81 -16.68 11.03 13.65
C GLN A 81 -17.06 10.55 12.25
N SER A 82 -16.14 9.83 11.59
CA SER A 82 -16.41 9.13 10.33
C SER A 82 -17.59 8.18 10.48
N GLN A 83 -18.56 8.27 9.56
CA GLN A 83 -19.67 7.32 9.48
C GLN A 83 -19.11 5.92 9.25
N MET A 84 -19.74 4.93 9.88
CA MET A 84 -19.32 3.53 9.77
C MET A 84 -20.46 2.64 9.32
N VAL A 85 -20.14 1.70 8.44
CA VAL A 85 -21.05 0.65 7.99
C VAL A 85 -20.69 -0.69 8.63
N LEU A 86 -21.71 -1.48 8.95
CA LEU A 86 -21.53 -2.85 9.42
C LEU A 86 -21.10 -3.73 8.23
N ILE A 87 -19.88 -4.22 8.27
CA ILE A 87 -19.38 -5.30 7.43
C ILE A 87 -19.89 -6.61 8.04
N PRO A 88 -20.68 -7.43 7.30
CA PRO A 88 -21.31 -8.63 7.87
C PRO A 88 -20.32 -9.76 8.16
N GLY A 89 -19.08 -9.66 7.67
CA GLY A 89 -18.08 -10.70 7.82
C GLY A 89 -18.42 -11.98 7.04
N GLY A 90 -18.00 -13.12 7.58
CA GLY A 90 -18.18 -14.46 7.02
C GLY A 90 -16.94 -15.01 6.29
N GLU A 91 -17.12 -16.15 5.63
CA GLU A 91 -16.09 -16.80 4.82
C GLU A 91 -15.85 -16.07 3.49
N PHE A 92 -14.58 -15.76 3.20
CA PHE A 92 -14.17 -15.29 1.88
C PHE A 92 -12.82 -15.88 1.46
N LEU A 93 -12.54 -15.77 0.16
CA LEU A 93 -11.24 -16.16 -0.41
C LEU A 93 -10.32 -14.94 -0.42
N MET A 94 -9.32 -14.95 0.46
CA MET A 94 -8.28 -13.93 0.55
C MET A 94 -7.14 -14.26 -0.42
N GLY A 95 -6.54 -13.24 -1.03
CA GLY A 95 -5.47 -13.39 -2.01
C GLY A 95 -5.95 -13.88 -3.38
N THR A 96 -5.03 -14.44 -4.16
CA THR A 96 -5.27 -14.95 -5.53
C THR A 96 -4.23 -15.98 -5.93
N ASP A 97 -4.64 -17.05 -6.63
CA ASP A 97 -3.72 -18.00 -7.27
C ASP A 97 -3.20 -17.51 -8.63
N ASN A 98 -3.72 -16.38 -9.11
CA ASN A 98 -3.20 -15.64 -10.25
C ASN A 98 -2.67 -14.27 -9.76
N PRO A 99 -1.46 -14.21 -9.18
CA PRO A 99 -0.89 -12.99 -8.63
C PRO A 99 -0.52 -12.00 -9.73
N GLY A 100 -0.97 -10.75 -9.58
CA GLY A 100 -0.58 -9.66 -10.49
C GLY A 100 0.86 -9.19 -10.26
N ILE A 101 1.36 -9.34 -9.02
CA ILE A 101 2.76 -9.09 -8.65
C ILE A 101 3.23 -10.24 -7.74
N PRO A 102 3.88 -11.30 -8.28
CA PRO A 102 4.27 -12.47 -7.50
C PRO A 102 5.14 -12.16 -6.28
N ALA A 103 6.03 -11.18 -6.39
CA ALA A 103 6.96 -10.77 -5.33
C ALA A 103 6.29 -10.17 -4.08
N ASP A 104 5.02 -9.75 -4.19
CA ASP A 104 4.25 -9.18 -3.07
C ASP A 104 3.54 -10.27 -2.23
N GLY A 105 3.61 -11.54 -2.62
CA GLY A 105 2.90 -12.63 -1.94
C GLY A 105 1.39 -12.44 -1.94
N GLU A 106 0.80 -12.08 -3.09
CA GLU A 106 -0.67 -11.98 -3.26
C GLU A 106 -1.37 -13.35 -3.16
N GLY A 107 -0.65 -14.44 -3.41
CA GLY A 107 -1.11 -15.82 -3.26
C GLY A 107 -0.38 -16.59 -2.15
N PRO A 108 -0.78 -17.84 -1.88
CA PRO A 108 -1.92 -18.55 -2.48
C PRO A 108 -3.27 -17.96 -2.05
N GLN A 109 -4.30 -18.25 -2.83
CA GLN A 109 -5.69 -18.03 -2.42
C GLN A 109 -6.02 -18.95 -1.24
N ARG A 110 -6.72 -18.42 -0.23
CA ARG A 110 -6.98 -19.13 1.04
C ARG A 110 -8.33 -18.73 1.65
N SER A 111 -9.00 -19.68 2.30
CA SER A 111 -10.28 -19.44 2.99
C SER A 111 -10.03 -18.76 4.33
N VAL A 112 -10.70 -17.64 4.56
CA VAL A 112 -10.59 -16.85 5.79
C VAL A 112 -11.98 -16.49 6.30
N HIS A 113 -12.23 -16.75 7.58
CA HIS A 113 -13.34 -16.19 8.32
C HIS A 113 -12.98 -14.82 8.90
N VAL A 114 -13.90 -13.87 8.79
CA VAL A 114 -13.84 -12.58 9.50
C VAL A 114 -15.17 -12.37 10.22
N ASP A 115 -15.13 -12.13 11.53
CA ASP A 115 -16.33 -11.79 12.32
C ASP A 115 -16.98 -10.48 11.84
N PRO A 116 -18.28 -10.22 12.11
CA PRO A 116 -18.89 -8.92 11.81
C PRO A 116 -18.19 -7.76 12.54
N PHE A 117 -17.93 -6.67 11.81
CA PHE A 117 -17.26 -5.47 12.34
C PHE A 117 -17.74 -4.21 11.63
N TYR A 118 -17.48 -3.03 12.21
CA TYR A 118 -17.79 -1.75 11.58
C TYR A 118 -16.54 -1.17 10.91
N MET A 119 -16.69 -0.65 9.68
CA MET A 119 -15.62 0.04 8.95
C MET A 119 -16.06 1.46 8.58
N ASP A 120 -15.11 2.41 8.64
CA ASP A 120 -15.30 3.77 8.12
C ASP A 120 -15.64 3.73 6.62
N VAL A 121 -16.71 4.42 6.22
CA VAL A 121 -17.18 4.41 4.82
C VAL A 121 -16.17 5.06 3.86
N GLN A 122 -15.34 5.95 4.37
CA GLN A 122 -14.32 6.74 3.68
C GLN A 122 -12.97 6.65 4.40
N GLU A 123 -11.91 7.09 3.72
CA GLU A 123 -10.60 7.40 4.32
C GLU A 123 -10.73 8.50 5.41
N VAL A 124 -9.80 8.56 6.35
CA VAL A 124 -9.77 9.66 7.35
C VAL A 124 -9.41 10.98 6.66
N THR A 125 -10.23 12.01 6.82
CA THR A 125 -10.02 13.31 6.16
C THR A 125 -9.06 14.22 6.91
N ASN A 126 -8.53 15.21 6.19
CA ASN A 126 -7.78 16.34 6.77
C ASN A 126 -8.56 17.04 7.91
N GLN A 127 -9.88 17.23 7.78
CA GLN A 127 -10.71 17.83 8.83
C GLN A 127 -10.82 16.96 10.10
N GLN A 128 -11.00 15.64 9.92
CA GLN A 128 -11.03 14.68 11.02
C GLN A 128 -9.68 14.65 11.74
N PHE A 129 -8.58 14.56 10.99
CA PHE A 129 -7.22 14.54 11.55
C PHE A 129 -6.85 15.87 12.22
N GLN A 130 -7.28 17.01 11.66
CA GLN A 130 -7.15 18.32 12.31
C GLN A 130 -7.90 18.38 13.64
N SER A 131 -9.08 17.76 13.73
CA SER A 131 -9.85 17.68 14.98
C SER A 131 -9.12 16.84 16.04
N PHE A 132 -8.51 15.72 15.64
CA PHE A 132 -7.64 14.91 16.50
C PHE A 132 -6.43 15.71 17.02
N VAL A 133 -5.68 16.36 16.12
CA VAL A 133 -4.50 17.15 16.49
C VAL A 133 -4.89 18.34 17.38
N GLY A 134 -6.00 19.03 17.09
CA GLY A 134 -6.52 20.12 17.91
C GLY A 134 -6.95 19.67 19.32
N ALA A 135 -7.52 18.48 19.46
CA ALA A 135 -7.95 17.93 20.75
C ALA A 135 -6.81 17.35 21.62
N THR A 136 -5.67 17.00 21.01
CA THR A 136 -4.61 16.22 21.68
C THR A 136 -3.23 16.89 21.69
N GLY A 137 -3.02 17.91 20.85
CA GLY A 137 -1.68 18.47 20.61
C GLY A 137 -0.72 17.50 19.89
N TYR A 138 -1.25 16.46 19.23
CA TYR A 138 -0.43 15.42 18.59
C TYR A 138 0.48 16.00 17.48
N VAL A 139 1.72 15.53 17.45
CA VAL A 139 2.73 15.88 16.45
C VAL A 139 3.08 14.62 15.67
N THR A 140 2.92 14.62 14.36
CA THR A 140 3.14 13.41 13.54
C THR A 140 4.61 13.03 13.44
N GLU A 141 4.90 11.82 13.00
CA GLU A 141 6.28 11.42 12.72
C GLU A 141 6.92 12.25 11.60
N ALA A 142 6.17 12.63 10.56
CA ALA A 142 6.65 13.57 9.54
C ALA A 142 7.05 14.95 10.14
N GLU A 143 6.26 15.48 11.08
CA GLU A 143 6.58 16.72 11.79
C GLU A 143 7.83 16.57 12.69
N LYS A 144 8.03 15.40 13.31
CA LYS A 144 9.21 15.08 14.15
C LYS A 144 10.50 14.92 13.33
N PHE A 145 10.45 14.15 12.24
CA PHE A 145 11.59 13.96 11.32
C PHE A 145 11.89 15.21 10.49
N ARG A 146 10.90 16.11 10.35
CA ARG A 146 10.95 17.35 9.53
C ARG A 146 11.07 17.09 8.03
N ASP A 147 10.84 15.87 7.58
CA ASP A 147 10.67 15.50 6.18
C ASP A 147 9.59 14.43 5.97
N SER A 148 9.10 14.37 4.74
CA SER A 148 8.29 13.25 4.26
C SER A 148 8.46 13.09 2.75
N PHE A 149 8.06 11.94 2.21
CA PHE A 149 8.20 11.66 0.79
C PHE A 149 7.07 12.31 -0.02
N VAL A 150 7.43 13.12 -1.01
CA VAL A 150 6.50 13.74 -1.96
C VAL A 150 6.85 13.29 -3.38
N PHE A 151 5.83 13.13 -4.20
CA PHE A 151 5.99 12.83 -5.62
C PHE A 151 6.52 14.04 -6.39
N GLU A 152 7.56 13.85 -7.19
CA GLU A 152 8.25 14.89 -7.95
C GLU A 152 7.30 15.68 -8.89
N GLY A 153 6.31 15.01 -9.50
CA GLY A 153 5.39 15.61 -10.45
C GLY A 153 4.32 16.54 -9.86
N ILE A 154 4.30 16.72 -8.53
CA ILE A 154 3.39 17.66 -7.83
C ILE A 154 4.13 18.76 -7.06
N LEU A 155 5.47 18.83 -7.17
CA LEU A 155 6.27 19.86 -6.52
C LEU A 155 6.31 21.17 -7.31
N SER A 156 6.36 22.28 -6.58
CA SER A 156 6.76 23.58 -7.15
C SER A 156 8.25 23.55 -7.51
N ASP A 157 8.65 24.32 -8.53
CA ASP A 157 10.07 24.49 -8.88
C ASP A 157 10.90 25.01 -7.68
N SER A 158 10.28 25.83 -6.83
CA SER A 158 10.90 26.38 -5.61
C SER A 158 11.32 25.28 -4.63
N VAL A 159 10.44 24.31 -4.37
CA VAL A 159 10.74 23.16 -3.49
C VAL A 159 11.70 22.19 -4.19
N LYS A 160 11.43 21.89 -5.47
CA LYS A 160 12.19 20.90 -6.25
C LYS A 160 13.67 21.27 -6.38
N ASN A 161 13.99 22.55 -6.58
CA ASN A 161 15.37 23.05 -6.68
C ASN A 161 16.18 22.97 -5.36
N GLN A 162 15.55 22.67 -4.22
CA GLN A 162 16.23 22.53 -2.92
C GLN A 162 16.65 21.08 -2.61
N ILE A 163 16.31 20.13 -3.48
CA ILE A 163 16.42 18.69 -3.20
C ILE A 163 17.56 18.08 -4.02
N THR A 164 18.46 17.39 -3.32
CA THR A 164 19.65 16.73 -3.91
C THR A 164 19.64 15.21 -3.75
N GLN A 165 18.58 14.64 -3.18
CA GLN A 165 18.44 13.22 -2.89
C GLN A 165 17.09 12.72 -3.38
N ALA A 166 17.07 11.49 -3.90
CA ALA A 166 15.88 10.79 -4.38
C ALA A 166 15.98 9.31 -3.96
N VAL A 167 14.85 8.60 -3.92
CA VAL A 167 14.92 7.17 -3.58
C VAL A 167 15.36 6.36 -4.80
N ALA A 168 16.50 5.67 -4.68
CA ALA A 168 17.15 4.96 -5.80
C ALA A 168 16.25 3.94 -6.55
N ALA A 169 15.26 3.34 -5.88
CA ALA A 169 14.32 2.40 -6.48
C ALA A 169 13.12 3.06 -7.17
N ALA A 170 12.93 4.37 -7.00
CA ALA A 170 11.80 5.15 -7.50
C ALA A 170 12.17 6.65 -7.46
N PRO A 171 12.94 7.16 -8.45
CA PRO A 171 13.60 8.47 -8.37
C PRO A 171 12.63 9.66 -8.29
N TRP A 172 11.39 9.48 -8.70
CA TRP A 172 10.31 10.47 -8.54
C TRP A 172 9.80 10.62 -7.09
N TRP A 173 10.36 9.89 -6.11
CA TRP A 173 10.10 10.12 -4.68
C TRP A 173 11.21 10.93 -4.04
N LEU A 174 10.86 12.12 -3.56
CA LEU A 174 11.78 13.10 -3.03
C LEU A 174 11.49 13.35 -1.53
N PRO A 175 12.51 13.36 -0.65
CA PRO A 175 12.36 13.69 0.77
C PRO A 175 12.28 15.22 0.91
N VAL A 176 11.06 15.75 1.05
CA VAL A 176 10.81 17.19 1.12
C VAL A 176 10.84 17.66 2.57
N LYS A 177 11.74 18.59 2.87
CA LYS A 177 11.79 19.24 4.19
C LYS A 177 10.51 20.04 4.45
N GLY A 178 9.94 19.85 5.62
CA GLY A 178 8.68 20.48 6.01
C GLY A 178 7.42 19.85 5.41
N ALA A 179 7.53 18.86 4.50
CA ALA A 179 6.35 18.15 4.02
C ALA A 179 5.74 17.30 5.14
N ASN A 180 4.44 17.50 5.38
CA ASN A 180 3.67 16.82 6.43
C ASN A 180 2.16 16.95 6.12
N TRP A 181 1.30 16.44 7.00
CA TRP A 181 -0.15 16.40 6.77
C TRP A 181 -0.81 17.78 6.57
N LYS A 182 -0.25 18.87 7.12
CA LYS A 182 -0.73 20.25 6.90
C LYS A 182 -0.18 20.87 5.61
N HIS A 183 0.97 20.37 5.15
CA HIS A 183 1.80 20.90 4.07
C HIS A 183 2.23 19.77 3.12
N PRO A 184 1.30 19.15 2.36
CA PRO A 184 1.57 17.90 1.65
C PRO A 184 2.60 17.98 0.51
N GLU A 185 2.76 19.11 -0.17
CA GLU A 185 3.78 19.27 -1.21
C GLU A 185 5.06 19.95 -0.71
N GLY A 186 5.10 20.32 0.58
CA GLY A 186 6.18 21.12 1.18
C GLY A 186 5.68 22.47 1.74
N PRO A 187 6.60 23.32 2.23
CA PRO A 187 6.27 24.46 3.08
C PRO A 187 5.48 25.60 2.41
N ASP A 188 5.36 25.59 1.07
CA ASP A 188 4.56 26.50 0.27
C ASP A 188 3.14 25.98 -0.02
N SER A 189 2.81 24.76 0.41
CA SER A 189 1.48 24.14 0.26
C SER A 189 0.59 24.27 1.51
N SER A 190 -0.71 23.99 1.36
CA SER A 190 -1.67 23.94 2.49
C SER A 190 -2.78 22.92 2.24
N ILE A 191 -3.50 22.53 3.31
CA ILE A 191 -4.75 21.76 3.25
C ILE A 191 -6.03 22.61 3.23
N THR A 192 -5.93 23.95 3.24
CA THR A 192 -7.08 24.87 3.38
C THR A 192 -8.25 24.52 2.45
N ASP A 193 -7.97 24.27 1.17
CA ASP A 193 -8.98 24.03 0.14
C ASP A 193 -9.31 22.54 -0.07
N ARG A 194 -8.79 21.66 0.80
CA ARG A 194 -8.90 20.19 0.70
C ARG A 194 -9.11 19.51 2.05
N LEU A 195 -9.89 20.15 2.93
CA LEU A 195 -10.25 19.61 4.24
C LEU A 195 -11.05 18.29 4.17
N ASN A 196 -11.74 18.02 3.05
CA ASN A 196 -12.46 16.79 2.73
C ASN A 196 -11.67 15.79 1.87
N HIS A 197 -10.39 16.04 1.58
CA HIS A 197 -9.50 15.02 1.01
C HIS A 197 -8.96 14.11 2.13
N PRO A 198 -8.50 12.88 1.82
CA PRO A 198 -7.82 12.03 2.79
C PRO A 198 -6.59 12.72 3.37
N VAL A 199 -6.31 12.46 4.65
CA VAL A 199 -5.06 12.87 5.28
C VAL A 199 -3.90 12.02 4.78
N VAL A 200 -2.80 12.68 4.45
CA VAL A 200 -1.55 12.09 3.93
C VAL A 200 -0.36 12.47 4.80
N HIS A 201 0.83 11.88 4.54
CA HIS A 201 2.03 12.00 5.38
C HIS A 201 1.84 11.51 6.83
N VAL A 202 0.90 10.59 7.03
CA VAL A 202 0.66 9.92 8.32
C VAL A 202 1.36 8.56 8.33
N SER A 203 2.19 8.34 9.35
CA SER A 203 2.83 7.06 9.61
C SER A 203 1.82 6.03 10.12
N TRP A 204 2.24 4.77 10.25
CA TRP A 204 1.42 3.75 10.87
C TRP A 204 1.14 4.08 12.35
N SER A 205 2.13 4.64 13.06
CA SER A 205 1.97 5.11 14.44
C SER A 205 0.98 6.28 14.55
N ASP A 206 1.03 7.22 13.60
CA ASP A 206 0.12 8.36 13.55
C ASP A 206 -1.33 7.87 13.34
N ALA A 207 -1.52 6.92 12.43
CA ALA A 207 -2.82 6.29 12.14
C ALA A 207 -3.38 5.51 13.35
N VAL A 208 -2.54 4.74 14.05
CA VAL A 208 -2.92 4.03 15.29
C VAL A 208 -3.30 5.02 16.40
N ALA A 209 -2.57 6.12 16.56
CA ALA A 209 -2.87 7.14 17.55
C ALA A 209 -4.22 7.81 17.28
N PHE A 210 -4.50 8.17 16.02
CA PHE A 210 -5.81 8.70 15.61
C PHE A 210 -6.93 7.69 15.88
N CYS A 211 -6.83 6.46 15.37
CA CYS A 211 -7.93 5.50 15.54
C CYS A 211 -8.18 5.20 17.04
N SER A 212 -7.13 5.12 17.86
CA SER A 212 -7.26 4.94 19.31
C SER A 212 -8.00 6.11 19.98
N TRP A 213 -7.65 7.36 19.65
CA TRP A 213 -8.39 8.55 20.12
C TRP A 213 -9.86 8.53 19.69
N ALA A 214 -10.14 8.05 18.48
CA ALA A 214 -11.51 7.89 17.97
C ALA A 214 -12.30 6.73 18.60
N ASN A 215 -11.71 5.95 19.53
CA ASN A 215 -12.26 4.69 20.08
C ASN A 215 -12.51 3.61 19.01
N LYS A 216 -11.62 3.57 18.01
CA LYS A 216 -11.53 2.65 16.87
C LYS A 216 -10.13 1.99 16.85
N ARG A 217 -9.79 1.28 15.77
CA ARG A 217 -8.45 0.73 15.48
C ARG A 217 -8.21 0.68 13.97
N LEU A 218 -7.02 0.31 13.53
CA LEU A 218 -6.80 -0.09 12.13
C LEU A 218 -7.46 -1.45 11.81
N PRO A 219 -7.90 -1.68 10.57
CA PRO A 219 -8.33 -3.00 10.09
C PRO A 219 -7.16 -3.98 10.04
N THR A 220 -7.43 -5.28 10.17
CA THR A 220 -6.47 -6.29 9.72
C THR A 220 -6.38 -6.34 8.19
N GLU A 221 -5.33 -6.96 7.62
CA GLU A 221 -5.27 -7.15 6.15
C GLU A 221 -6.48 -7.95 5.65
N ALA A 222 -6.94 -8.94 6.43
CA ALA A 222 -8.08 -9.77 6.08
C ALA A 222 -9.42 -9.01 6.19
N GLU A 223 -9.64 -8.22 7.24
CA GLU A 223 -10.81 -7.34 7.36
C GLU A 223 -10.88 -6.35 6.20
N TRP A 224 -9.76 -5.71 5.90
CA TRP A 224 -9.63 -4.76 4.80
C TRP A 224 -9.97 -5.42 3.45
N GLU A 225 -9.42 -6.60 3.16
CA GLU A 225 -9.65 -7.26 1.88
C GLU A 225 -11.07 -7.85 1.76
N CYS A 226 -11.64 -8.37 2.84
CA CYS A 226 -13.04 -8.79 2.92
C CYS A 226 -13.98 -7.63 2.58
N ALA A 227 -13.74 -6.47 3.21
CA ALA A 227 -14.47 -5.24 3.00
C ALA A 227 -14.32 -4.69 1.58
N CYS A 228 -13.09 -4.67 1.04
CA CYS A 228 -12.80 -4.29 -0.35
C CYS A 228 -13.58 -5.12 -1.37
N ARG A 229 -13.64 -6.44 -1.18
CA ARG A 229 -14.32 -7.38 -2.08
C ARG A 229 -15.85 -7.29 -2.03
N ALA A 230 -16.44 -6.76 -0.95
CA ALA A 230 -17.88 -6.58 -0.80
C ALA A 230 -18.75 -7.79 -1.18
N GLY A 231 -18.33 -8.99 -0.74
CA GLY A 231 -19.01 -10.26 -1.06
C GLY A 231 -18.78 -10.80 -2.49
N LEU A 232 -18.06 -10.07 -3.35
CA LEU A 232 -17.71 -10.55 -4.70
C LEU A 232 -16.57 -11.56 -4.65
N LYS A 233 -16.81 -12.77 -5.17
CA LYS A 233 -15.80 -13.82 -5.33
C LYS A 233 -15.01 -13.64 -6.63
N ASP A 234 -13.71 -13.86 -6.57
CA ASP A 234 -12.78 -13.84 -7.72
C ASP A 234 -12.94 -12.61 -8.62
N ARG A 235 -12.86 -11.42 -8.01
CA ARG A 235 -12.80 -10.14 -8.70
C ARG A 235 -11.50 -9.39 -8.42
N LEU A 236 -11.05 -8.64 -9.42
CA LEU A 236 -9.86 -7.78 -9.34
C LEU A 236 -10.12 -6.53 -8.48
N TYR A 237 -11.27 -5.89 -8.70
CA TYR A 237 -11.67 -4.61 -8.12
C TYR A 237 -12.95 -4.76 -7.28
N PRO A 238 -13.25 -3.82 -6.37
CA PRO A 238 -14.48 -3.81 -5.56
C PRO A 238 -15.80 -3.89 -6.35
N TRP A 239 -15.76 -3.51 -7.63
CA TRP A 239 -16.90 -3.50 -8.56
C TRP A 239 -16.82 -4.56 -9.67
N GLY A 240 -15.78 -5.41 -9.71
CA GLY A 240 -15.63 -6.48 -10.69
C GLY A 240 -14.27 -6.55 -11.39
N ASN A 241 -14.26 -6.92 -12.68
CA ASN A 241 -13.03 -7.22 -13.44
C ASN A 241 -12.70 -6.21 -14.56
N LYS A 242 -13.61 -5.29 -14.89
CA LYS A 242 -13.32 -4.18 -15.81
C LYS A 242 -12.92 -2.97 -14.99
N LEU A 243 -11.81 -2.33 -15.34
CA LEU A 243 -11.31 -1.14 -14.63
C LEU A 243 -12.31 0.01 -14.72
N ASN A 244 -12.79 0.31 -15.93
CA ASN A 244 -13.79 1.35 -16.19
C ASN A 244 -15.12 0.75 -16.72
N PRO A 245 -16.01 0.23 -15.84
CA PRO A 245 -17.34 -0.26 -16.24
C PRO A 245 -18.13 0.81 -17.00
N LYS A 246 -18.68 0.45 -18.16
CA LYS A 246 -19.45 1.35 -19.04
C LYS A 246 -18.67 2.64 -19.43
N GLY A 247 -17.34 2.60 -19.44
CA GLY A 247 -16.49 3.75 -19.77
C GLY A 247 -16.41 4.81 -18.67
N LYS A 248 -16.83 4.50 -17.44
CA LYS A 248 -16.73 5.41 -16.29
C LYS A 248 -15.57 5.01 -15.39
N HIS A 249 -14.86 5.98 -14.83
CA HIS A 249 -13.87 5.77 -13.77
C HIS A 249 -14.58 5.43 -12.46
N TYR A 250 -13.99 4.52 -11.67
CA TYR A 250 -14.54 4.01 -10.41
C TYR A 250 -13.57 4.19 -9.22
N ALA A 251 -12.41 4.79 -9.47
CA ALA A 251 -11.40 5.14 -8.48
C ALA A 251 -10.48 6.22 -9.06
N ASN A 252 -9.91 7.05 -8.19
CA ASN A 252 -8.82 7.96 -8.51
C ASN A 252 -7.51 7.18 -8.70
N LEU A 253 -6.94 7.24 -9.91
CA LEU A 253 -5.74 6.52 -10.36
C LEU A 253 -4.95 7.39 -11.34
N TRP A 254 -3.82 6.88 -11.83
CA TRP A 254 -3.07 7.58 -12.89
C TRP A 254 -3.62 7.24 -14.27
N GLN A 255 -3.74 8.23 -15.15
CA GLN A 255 -3.95 8.04 -16.60
C GLN A 255 -2.88 8.74 -17.41
N GLY A 256 -2.52 8.22 -18.59
CA GLY A 256 -1.39 8.70 -19.38
C GLY A 256 -0.07 7.97 -19.08
N GLU A 257 1.05 8.68 -19.12
CA GLU A 257 2.40 8.11 -19.03
C GLU A 257 3.02 8.36 -17.65
N PHE A 258 3.08 7.34 -16.80
CA PHE A 258 3.75 7.44 -15.50
C PHE A 258 5.28 7.38 -15.66
N PRO A 259 6.07 8.26 -15.01
CA PRO A 259 5.68 9.32 -14.06
C PRO A 259 5.55 10.72 -14.68
N THR A 260 5.66 10.86 -16.00
CA THR A 260 5.90 12.15 -16.69
C THR A 260 4.64 12.96 -16.98
N HIS A 261 3.49 12.31 -17.21
CA HIS A 261 2.25 12.97 -17.56
C HIS A 261 1.02 12.22 -17.01
N ASN A 262 0.31 12.84 -16.06
CA ASN A 262 -1.03 12.42 -15.66
C ASN A 262 -2.06 13.24 -16.43
N SER A 263 -2.95 12.60 -17.19
CA SER A 263 -4.00 13.29 -17.96
C SER A 263 -5.21 13.71 -17.10
N GLY A 264 -5.39 13.13 -15.91
CA GLY A 264 -6.52 13.45 -15.02
C GLY A 264 -7.89 13.13 -15.61
N GLU A 265 -7.99 12.07 -16.44
CA GLU A 265 -9.23 11.61 -17.09
C GLU A 265 -10.33 11.21 -16.11
N ASP A 266 -9.96 10.76 -14.91
CA ASP A 266 -10.90 10.50 -13.80
C ASP A 266 -11.38 11.76 -13.05
N GLY A 267 -10.79 12.93 -13.38
CA GLY A 267 -11.06 14.23 -12.76
C GLY A 267 -9.95 14.74 -11.83
N TYR A 268 -8.97 13.90 -11.46
CA TYR A 268 -7.99 14.24 -10.43
C TYR A 268 -6.54 13.89 -10.83
N VAL A 269 -5.61 14.81 -10.57
CA VAL A 269 -4.16 14.58 -10.76
C VAL A 269 -3.39 14.33 -9.46
N GLN A 270 -4.07 14.55 -8.32
CA GLN A 270 -3.62 14.32 -6.95
C GLN A 270 -4.69 13.48 -6.22
N THR A 271 -4.77 13.56 -4.89
CA THR A 271 -5.94 13.04 -4.16
C THR A 271 -7.24 13.72 -4.61
N SER A 272 -8.34 12.99 -4.51
CA SER A 272 -9.70 13.48 -4.66
C SER A 272 -10.32 13.71 -3.28
N PRO A 273 -11.41 14.50 -3.17
CA PRO A 273 -12.27 14.42 -2.01
C PRO A 273 -12.67 12.97 -1.75
N VAL A 274 -12.79 12.60 -0.48
CA VAL A 274 -13.40 11.32 -0.11
C VAL A 274 -14.84 11.26 -0.63
N GLU A 275 -15.31 10.04 -0.93
CA GLU A 275 -16.64 9.78 -1.51
C GLU A 275 -16.83 10.29 -2.96
N SER A 276 -15.74 10.59 -3.67
CA SER A 276 -15.80 11.07 -5.07
C SER A 276 -16.26 10.00 -6.08
N PHE A 277 -15.93 8.73 -5.82
CA PHE A 277 -16.21 7.63 -6.74
C PHE A 277 -17.33 6.70 -6.21
N PRO A 278 -17.95 5.84 -7.05
CA PRO A 278 -19.03 4.98 -6.60
C PRO A 278 -18.60 4.01 -5.49
N ALA A 279 -19.35 3.98 -4.39
CA ALA A 279 -19.13 3.00 -3.32
C ALA A 279 -19.27 1.55 -3.80
N ASN A 280 -18.56 0.64 -3.13
CA ASN A 280 -18.66 -0.79 -3.36
C ASN A 280 -19.97 -1.39 -2.79
N GLY A 281 -20.15 -2.71 -2.92
CA GLY A 281 -21.35 -3.41 -2.46
C GLY A 281 -21.66 -3.34 -0.95
N PHE A 282 -20.71 -2.87 -0.13
CA PHE A 282 -20.90 -2.62 1.31
C PHE A 282 -21.02 -1.12 1.65
N GLY A 283 -21.06 -0.22 0.66
CA GLY A 283 -21.14 1.23 0.92
C GLY A 283 -19.79 1.86 1.27
N LEU A 284 -18.67 1.22 0.89
CA LEU A 284 -17.33 1.75 1.11
C LEU A 284 -16.84 2.48 -0.14
N TYR A 285 -16.41 3.72 0.06
CA TYR A 285 -15.84 4.61 -0.94
C TYR A 285 -14.32 4.51 -0.99
N ASP A 286 -13.75 4.72 -2.18
CA ASP A 286 -12.32 4.91 -2.43
C ASP A 286 -11.36 3.81 -1.90
N ILE A 287 -11.88 2.61 -1.56
CA ILE A 287 -11.11 1.48 -1.01
C ILE A 287 -10.10 0.87 -2.00
N VAL A 288 -10.07 1.34 -3.25
CA VAL A 288 -8.91 1.20 -4.13
C VAL A 288 -8.69 2.52 -4.87
N GLY A 289 -7.44 2.89 -5.11
CA GLY A 289 -7.09 4.23 -5.62
C GLY A 289 -6.95 5.26 -4.50
N ASN A 290 -7.16 6.53 -4.83
CA ASN A 290 -7.01 7.71 -3.95
C ASN A 290 -5.74 7.70 -3.08
N VAL A 291 -5.77 7.25 -1.82
CA VAL A 291 -4.53 7.00 -1.05
C VAL A 291 -4.35 5.54 -0.64
N TRP A 292 -3.09 5.15 -0.45
CA TRP A 292 -2.76 3.88 0.20
C TRP A 292 -3.33 3.88 1.61
N GLU A 293 -3.80 2.73 2.07
CA GLU A 293 -4.35 2.58 3.41
C GLU A 293 -3.51 1.65 4.27
N TRP A 294 -3.11 2.12 5.46
CA TRP A 294 -2.48 1.28 6.49
C TRP A 294 -3.44 0.23 7.05
N THR A 295 -2.91 -0.96 7.35
CA THR A 295 -3.59 -2.02 8.13
C THR A 295 -2.75 -2.38 9.37
N SER A 296 -3.30 -3.15 10.31
CA SER A 296 -2.61 -3.50 11.56
C SER A 296 -1.41 -4.45 11.39
N ASP A 297 -1.41 -5.22 10.31
CA ASP A 297 -0.62 -6.44 10.18
C ASP A 297 0.86 -6.16 9.89
N TRP A 298 1.73 -7.03 10.41
CA TRP A 298 3.12 -7.07 10.00
C TRP A 298 3.25 -7.73 8.61
N TRP A 299 4.17 -7.25 7.79
CA TRP A 299 4.37 -7.77 6.45
C TRP A 299 5.09 -9.13 6.44
N THR A 300 4.50 -10.08 5.72
CA THR A 300 5.11 -11.33 5.25
C THR A 300 4.63 -11.61 3.83
N VAL A 301 5.43 -12.35 3.05
CA VAL A 301 5.03 -12.93 1.75
C VAL A 301 4.73 -14.43 1.83
N HIS A 302 4.92 -15.03 3.01
CA HIS A 302 4.64 -16.44 3.27
C HIS A 302 3.28 -16.55 3.97
N HIS A 303 2.32 -17.20 3.30
CA HIS A 303 0.96 -17.42 3.79
C HIS A 303 0.62 -18.91 3.80
N MET A 304 -0.09 -19.36 4.83
CA MET A 304 -0.62 -20.72 4.91
C MET A 304 -1.93 -20.83 4.12
N THR A 305 -2.23 -22.03 3.62
CA THR A 305 -3.51 -22.36 2.96
C THR A 305 -4.59 -22.86 3.92
N ASP A 306 -4.21 -23.20 5.16
CA ASP A 306 -5.12 -23.67 6.20
C ASP A 306 -6.16 -22.60 6.53
N HIS A 307 -7.40 -23.01 6.81
CA HIS A 307 -8.48 -22.12 7.21
C HIS A 307 -8.06 -21.25 8.42
N GLN A 308 -8.28 -19.93 8.30
CA GLN A 308 -7.96 -18.96 9.35
C GLN A 308 -9.23 -18.26 9.83
N HIS A 309 -9.30 -17.95 11.14
CA HIS A 309 -10.39 -17.19 11.74
C HIS A 309 -9.86 -15.91 12.37
N ASN A 310 -10.29 -14.75 11.87
CA ASN A 310 -9.77 -13.42 12.24
C ASN A 310 -8.21 -13.33 12.26
N PRO A 311 -7.51 -13.69 11.18
CA PRO A 311 -6.04 -13.61 11.16
C PRO A 311 -5.56 -12.16 11.32
N THR A 312 -4.48 -11.99 12.08
CA THR A 312 -3.85 -10.70 12.42
C THR A 312 -2.44 -10.54 11.86
N GLY A 313 -2.09 -11.33 10.84
CA GLY A 313 -0.74 -11.42 10.29
C GLY A 313 0.26 -12.13 11.22
N PRO A 314 1.56 -12.12 10.88
CA PRO A 314 2.62 -12.68 11.70
C PRO A 314 2.83 -11.86 12.99
N PRO A 315 3.32 -12.47 14.09
CA PRO A 315 3.44 -11.81 15.39
C PRO A 315 4.50 -10.70 15.43
N SER A 316 5.44 -10.69 14.47
CA SER A 316 6.49 -9.69 14.35
C SER A 316 6.88 -9.45 12.88
N GLY A 317 7.51 -8.31 12.63
CA GLY A 317 8.00 -7.91 11.30
C GLY A 317 8.81 -6.62 11.38
N LYS A 318 9.21 -6.10 10.22
CA LYS A 318 9.88 -4.79 10.09
C LYS A 318 8.96 -3.75 9.44
N ASP A 319 8.20 -4.18 8.46
CA ASP A 319 7.28 -3.34 7.68
C ASP A 319 5.84 -3.68 8.03
N LYS A 320 4.96 -2.68 8.03
CA LYS A 320 3.51 -2.84 8.16
C LYS A 320 2.85 -2.94 6.80
N VAL A 321 1.77 -3.71 6.72
CA VAL A 321 1.00 -3.91 5.49
C VAL A 321 0.21 -2.64 5.15
N LYS A 322 0.16 -2.32 3.86
CA LYS A 322 -0.74 -1.32 3.27
C LYS A 322 -1.44 -1.87 2.03
N LYS A 323 -2.66 -1.38 1.77
CA LYS A 323 -3.57 -1.88 0.73
C LYS A 323 -4.16 -0.72 -0.10
N GLY A 324 -4.94 -1.04 -1.15
CA GLY A 324 -5.73 -0.07 -1.93
C GLY A 324 -5.07 0.47 -3.20
N GLY A 325 -3.76 0.75 -3.19
CA GLY A 325 -3.14 1.56 -4.25
C GLY A 325 -3.27 3.05 -3.95
N SER A 326 -3.22 3.93 -4.95
CA SER A 326 -3.34 5.39 -4.79
C SER A 326 -3.56 6.07 -6.15
N TYR A 327 -3.79 7.39 -6.16
CA TYR A 327 -3.83 8.25 -7.36
C TYR A 327 -2.57 8.12 -8.25
N MET A 328 -1.43 7.69 -7.69
CA MET A 328 -0.19 7.46 -8.43
C MET A 328 -0.12 6.09 -9.13
N CYS A 329 -1.06 5.19 -8.88
CA CYS A 329 -0.96 3.81 -9.36
C CYS A 329 -1.40 3.67 -10.81
N HIS A 330 -0.44 3.35 -11.69
CA HIS A 330 -0.68 2.98 -13.09
C HIS A 330 -0.33 1.51 -13.37
N LYS A 331 -0.98 0.89 -14.35
CA LYS A 331 -0.74 -0.52 -14.72
C LYS A 331 0.72 -0.81 -15.11
N SER A 332 1.42 0.15 -15.71
CA SER A 332 2.81 -0.02 -16.19
C SER A 332 3.85 -0.12 -15.08
N TYR A 333 3.55 0.36 -13.87
CA TYR A 333 4.51 0.46 -12.77
C TYR A 333 3.98 -0.12 -11.45
N CYS A 334 2.76 0.24 -11.04
CA CYS A 334 2.18 -0.13 -9.76
C CYS A 334 0.74 -0.60 -9.94
N TYR A 335 0.56 -1.81 -10.46
CA TYR A 335 -0.75 -2.45 -10.66
C TYR A 335 -1.35 -2.96 -9.33
N ARG A 336 -1.39 -2.11 -8.29
CA ARG A 336 -1.80 -2.46 -6.92
C ARG A 336 -3.17 -1.92 -6.51
N TYR A 337 -3.92 -1.32 -7.43
CA TYR A 337 -5.33 -0.93 -7.26
C TYR A 337 -6.29 -2.13 -7.36
N ARG A 338 -5.98 -3.23 -6.68
CA ARG A 338 -6.77 -4.48 -6.67
C ARG A 338 -6.93 -4.95 -5.23
N CYS A 339 -8.05 -5.55 -4.86
CA CYS A 339 -8.27 -5.97 -3.46
C CYS A 339 -7.21 -6.97 -2.96
N ALA A 340 -6.81 -7.92 -3.81
CA ALA A 340 -5.76 -8.91 -3.51
C ALA A 340 -4.34 -8.32 -3.49
N ALA A 341 -4.13 -7.15 -4.12
CA ALA A 341 -2.81 -6.53 -4.12
C ALA A 341 -2.48 -5.99 -2.73
N ARG A 342 -1.18 -5.87 -2.47
CA ARG A 342 -0.65 -5.55 -1.15
C ARG A 342 0.75 -4.98 -1.30
N SER A 343 1.14 -4.13 -0.36
CA SER A 343 2.51 -3.64 -0.23
C SER A 343 2.77 -3.31 1.23
N GLN A 344 3.92 -2.69 1.49
CA GLN A 344 4.42 -2.48 2.83
C GLN A 344 5.32 -1.25 2.89
N ASN A 345 5.46 -0.72 4.10
CA ASN A 345 6.42 0.30 4.47
C ASN A 345 6.79 0.12 5.94
N THR A 346 7.94 0.62 6.36
CA THR A 346 8.27 0.70 7.79
C THR A 346 7.22 1.53 8.53
N PRO A 347 6.90 1.25 9.80
CA PRO A 347 5.81 1.92 10.52
C PRO A 347 6.02 3.44 10.68
N ASP A 348 7.26 3.92 10.55
CA ASP A 348 7.70 5.33 10.59
C ASP A 348 7.75 6.01 9.20
N SER A 349 7.45 5.27 8.13
CA SER A 349 7.33 5.82 6.78
C SER A 349 6.11 6.72 6.65
N SER A 350 6.24 7.82 5.91
CA SER A 350 5.14 8.72 5.55
C SER A 350 5.32 9.22 4.10
N ALA A 351 4.22 9.41 3.37
CA ALA A 351 4.26 9.84 1.96
C ALA A 351 2.99 10.60 1.53
N SER A 352 3.07 11.35 0.43
CA SER A 352 1.98 12.17 -0.13
C SER A 352 0.80 11.39 -0.71
N ASN A 353 0.90 10.05 -0.76
CA ASN A 353 -0.12 9.16 -1.29
C ASN A 353 -0.52 8.06 -0.29
N LEU A 354 -0.31 8.26 1.01
CA LEU A 354 -0.51 7.27 2.07
C LEU A 354 -1.27 7.86 3.26
N GLY A 355 -2.46 7.29 3.49
CA GLY A 355 -3.37 7.57 4.60
C GLY A 355 -3.89 6.27 5.21
N PHE A 356 -5.14 6.27 5.69
CA PHE A 356 -5.78 5.12 6.35
C PHE A 356 -7.30 5.34 6.54
N ARG A 357 -8.01 4.26 6.90
CA ARG A 357 -9.37 4.28 7.47
C ARG A 357 -9.43 3.43 8.74
N CYS A 358 -10.38 3.70 9.64
CA CYS A 358 -10.51 2.95 10.90
C CYS A 358 -11.63 1.89 10.86
N VAL A 359 -11.59 0.96 11.84
CA VAL A 359 -12.64 -0.03 12.13
C VAL A 359 -12.93 -0.11 13.64
N SER A 360 -14.09 -0.68 14.00
CA SER A 360 -14.48 -0.94 15.39
C SER A 360 -15.31 -2.23 15.51
N ARG A 361 -15.37 -2.81 16.71
CA ARG A 361 -16.24 -3.97 17.01
C ARG A 361 -17.70 -3.58 17.26
N GLU A 362 -17.91 -2.37 17.75
CA GLU A 362 -19.22 -1.82 18.10
C GLU A 362 -19.52 -0.62 17.20
N LYS A 363 -20.81 -0.33 16.98
CA LYS A 363 -21.22 0.93 16.36
C LYS A 363 -20.74 2.09 17.22
N ARG A 364 -20.17 3.12 16.60
CA ARG A 364 -19.66 4.33 17.25
C ARG A 364 -20.40 5.56 16.75
#